data_AF-A0A7R7CEU9-F1
#
_entry.id   AF-A0A7R7CEU9-F1
#
_cell.length_a   1.000
_cell.length_b   1.000
_cell.length_c   1.000
_cell.angle_alpha   90.00
_cell.angle_beta   90.00
_cell.angle_gamma   90.00
#
_symmetry.space_group_name_H-M   'P 1'
#
loop_
_entity.id
_entity.type
_entity.pdbx_description
1 polymer ?
#
loop_
_entity_poly.entity_id
_entity_poly.type
_entity_poly.pdbx_seq_one_letter_code
_entity_poly.pdbx_strand_id
1 'polypeptide(L)'
;MPRQHFGRALRRHGICSRVAVLLLSGLPTLAPGTVLFAQDVHVNRPATDQRFAPHIAEASRRFRIPENWIRAVLTAESAHDIRAVSAAGAMGLMQVMPDTWTELRARYSFGDDPFDPRCNILAGTAYLREMLDRYGNVGAMLAAYNAGPGRYDEYLTAGRPLPAETQAFVAKLARILGGEPLPERISTPPPRPTDWREAPLFVVPPRGNSPARALLPGGQSASEPTADSAHPDGSNTPRAEGMFVARPAQELAR
;
A
#
# COMPACT_ATOMS: atom_id res chain seq x y z
N MET A 1 -28.25 -19.35 47.51
CA MET A 1 -28.77 -18.22 48.31
C MET A 1 -28.87 -18.70 49.75
N PRO A 2 -28.60 -17.88 50.78
CA PRO A 2 -28.19 -16.46 50.75
C PRO A 2 -26.67 -16.29 50.43
N ARG A 3 -25.99 -15.12 50.26
CA ARG A 3 -26.12 -13.73 50.78
C ARG A 3 -25.67 -13.60 52.26
N GLN A 4 -24.90 -12.60 52.75
CA GLN A 4 -24.13 -11.44 52.22
C GLN A 4 -22.77 -11.38 53.00
N HIS A 5 -21.88 -10.37 53.07
CA HIS A 5 -21.71 -9.01 52.46
C HIS A 5 -20.23 -8.53 52.63
N PHE A 6 -19.94 -7.26 52.28
CA PHE A 6 -18.68 -6.49 52.51
C PHE A 6 -17.35 -7.02 51.90
N GLY A 7 -16.49 -6.23 51.24
CA GLY A 7 -16.62 -4.87 50.70
C GLY A 7 -15.70 -3.82 51.35
N ARG A 8 -14.70 -3.33 50.59
CA ARG A 8 -14.08 -2.01 50.81
C ARG A 8 -13.32 -1.54 49.55
N ALA A 9 -13.79 -0.43 48.97
CA ALA A 9 -13.00 0.36 48.04
C ALA A 9 -12.17 1.39 48.84
N LEU A 10 -10.93 1.68 48.43
CA LEU A 10 -10.20 2.85 48.89
C LEU A 10 -10.10 3.88 47.76
N ARG A 11 -11.00 4.86 47.78
CA ARG A 11 -10.74 6.16 47.16
C ARG A 11 -9.91 7.01 48.12
N ARG A 12 -8.89 7.66 47.57
CA ARG A 12 -8.22 8.87 48.10
C ARG A 12 -8.00 9.75 46.85
N HIS A 13 -8.52 10.98 46.71
CA HIS A 13 -8.41 12.16 47.60
C HIS A 13 -6.94 12.35 48.00
N GLY A 14 -6.14 13.19 47.33
CA GLY A 14 -6.48 14.37 46.53
C GLY A 14 -6.21 15.62 47.36
N ILE A 15 -5.21 16.40 46.97
CA ILE A 15 -4.73 17.57 47.70
C ILE A 15 -4.63 18.74 46.71
N CYS A 16 -5.11 19.90 47.13
CA CYS A 16 -5.20 21.08 46.29
C CYS A 16 -3.86 21.78 46.08
N SER A 17 -3.81 22.49 44.96
CA SER A 17 -2.94 23.64 44.67
C SER A 17 -2.45 24.42 45.91
N ARG A 18 -1.15 24.71 45.92
CA ARG A 18 -0.59 25.87 46.62
C ARG A 18 0.16 26.74 45.61
N VAL A 19 -0.55 27.73 45.08
CA VAL A 19 0.05 28.86 44.36
C VAL A 19 0.97 29.62 45.31
N ALA A 20 2.23 29.82 44.91
CA ALA A 20 3.18 30.68 45.60
C ALA A 20 3.73 31.70 44.60
N VAL A 21 3.02 32.82 44.46
CA VAL A 21 3.54 33.98 43.71
C VAL A 21 4.48 34.75 44.63
N LEU A 22 5.74 34.89 44.22
CA LEU A 22 6.68 35.84 44.80
C LEU A 22 7.17 36.79 43.71
N LEU A 23 6.69 38.03 43.79
CA LEU A 23 7.21 39.14 43.01
C LEU A 23 8.44 39.71 43.72
N LEU A 24 9.59 39.76 43.03
CA LEU A 24 10.68 40.66 43.40
C LEU A 24 11.15 41.49 42.20
N SER A 25 11.49 42.73 42.51
CA SER A 25 11.97 43.79 41.62
C SER A 25 13.21 43.41 40.81
N GLY A 26 13.25 43.83 39.54
CA GLY A 26 14.40 43.62 38.65
C GLY A 26 15.53 44.64 38.82
N LEU A 27 16.63 44.37 38.12
CA LEU A 27 17.81 45.24 38.05
C LEU A 27 18.44 45.09 36.64
N PRO A 28 18.60 46.16 35.82
CA PRO A 28 19.13 46.04 34.47
C PRO A 28 20.66 46.19 34.45
N THR A 29 21.40 45.08 34.41
CA THR A 29 22.86 45.07 34.25
C THR A 29 23.27 44.90 32.78
N LEU A 30 23.88 45.93 32.21
CA LEU A 30 24.38 45.94 30.83
C LEU A 30 25.74 45.24 30.73
N ALA A 31 25.78 44.06 30.10
CA ALA A 31 27.00 43.29 29.83
C ALA A 31 26.91 42.59 28.45
N PRO A 32 28.04 42.22 27.81
CA PRO A 32 28.10 42.09 26.35
C PRO A 32 27.53 40.78 25.80
N GLY A 33 27.30 40.78 24.48
CA GLY A 33 26.55 39.75 23.76
C GLY A 33 27.09 38.33 23.96
N THR A 34 26.25 37.49 24.57
CA THR A 34 26.43 36.03 24.55
C THR A 34 26.33 35.52 23.12
N VAL A 35 27.44 35.06 22.56
CA VAL A 35 27.43 34.19 21.38
C VAL A 35 26.50 33.01 21.68
N LEU A 36 25.51 32.76 20.82
CA LEU A 36 24.78 31.51 20.89
C LEU A 36 25.75 30.38 20.53
N PHE A 37 26.30 29.74 21.56
CA PHE A 37 26.47 28.30 21.48
C PHE A 37 25.07 27.73 21.29
N ALA A 38 24.71 27.49 20.03
CA ALA A 38 23.65 26.55 19.72
C ALA A 38 23.99 25.29 20.49
N GLN A 39 23.19 24.95 21.50
CA GLN A 39 23.36 23.71 22.22
C GLN A 39 23.05 22.62 21.22
N ASP A 40 24.10 22.03 20.66
CA ASP A 40 24.01 20.90 19.76
C ASP A 40 23.17 19.86 20.49
N VAL A 41 21.95 19.67 20.00
CA VAL A 41 21.00 18.77 20.65
C VAL A 41 21.52 17.39 20.35
N HIS A 42 22.38 16.91 21.24
CA HIS A 42 22.91 15.57 21.25
C HIS A 42 21.75 14.63 21.66
N VAL A 43 20.81 14.49 20.72
CA VAL A 43 19.71 13.52 20.77
C VAL A 43 20.33 12.22 21.20
N ASN A 44 19.76 11.57 22.22
CA ASN A 44 20.38 10.45 22.92
C ASN A 44 20.34 9.16 22.06
N ARG A 45 21.14 9.20 20.99
CA ARG A 45 21.19 8.35 19.81
C ARG A 45 22.53 7.61 19.60
N PRO A 46 23.60 7.70 20.42
CA PRO A 46 24.78 6.86 20.20
C PRO A 46 24.57 5.41 20.64
N ALA A 47 23.98 5.17 21.82
CA ALA A 47 23.95 3.84 22.45
C ALA A 47 23.11 2.80 21.68
N THR A 48 21.86 3.12 21.34
CA THR A 48 20.94 2.14 20.73
C THR A 48 21.27 1.86 19.26
N ASP A 49 21.90 2.81 18.54
CA ASP A 49 22.26 2.68 17.13
C ASP A 49 23.57 1.87 16.93
N GLN A 50 24.46 1.89 17.93
CA GLN A 50 25.69 1.10 17.94
C GLN A 50 25.44 -0.40 18.14
N ARG A 51 24.51 -0.79 19.03
CA ARG A 51 24.29 -2.22 19.42
C ARG A 51 23.97 -3.16 18.25
N PHE A 52 23.39 -2.62 17.16
CA PHE A 52 23.01 -3.36 15.96
C PHE A 52 23.86 -3.02 14.73
N ALA A 53 24.76 -2.03 14.81
CA ALA A 53 25.53 -1.55 13.67
C ALA A 53 26.30 -2.66 12.93
N PRO A 54 26.91 -3.68 13.57
CA PRO A 54 27.57 -4.78 12.84
C PRO A 54 26.60 -5.58 11.96
N HIS A 55 25.39 -5.85 12.45
CA HIS A 55 24.37 -6.63 11.73
C HIS A 55 23.73 -5.81 10.60
N ILE A 56 23.50 -4.52 10.84
CA ILE A 56 22.99 -3.57 9.84
C ILE A 56 23.99 -3.42 8.70
N ALA A 57 25.28 -3.28 9.01
CA ALA A 57 26.35 -3.21 8.01
C ALA A 57 26.50 -4.53 7.23
N GLU A 58 26.38 -5.69 7.90
CA GLU A 58 26.35 -7.00 7.24
C GLU A 58 25.18 -7.13 6.27
N ALA A 59 23.96 -6.80 6.73
CA ALA A 59 22.75 -6.87 5.93
C ALA A 59 22.77 -5.90 4.73
N SER A 60 23.28 -4.68 4.94
CA SER A 60 23.45 -3.68 3.88
C SER A 60 24.39 -4.18 2.78
N ARG A 61 25.55 -4.76 3.14
CA ARG A 61 26.47 -5.39 2.17
C ARG A 61 25.85 -6.61 1.47
N ARG A 62 25.18 -7.51 2.20
CA ARG A 62 24.63 -8.76 1.64
C ARG A 62 23.45 -8.53 0.70
N PHE A 63 22.60 -7.54 0.98
CA PHE A 63 21.34 -7.34 0.26
C PHE A 63 21.28 -6.02 -0.52
N ARG A 64 22.33 -5.19 -0.50
CA ARG A 64 22.41 -3.89 -1.22
C ARG A 64 21.24 -2.95 -0.88
N ILE A 65 20.89 -2.86 0.40
CA ILE A 65 19.96 -1.88 0.97
C ILE A 65 20.76 -0.90 1.83
N PRO A 66 20.64 0.43 1.68
CA PRO A 66 21.41 1.40 2.47
C PRO A 66 21.21 1.27 3.98
N GLU A 67 22.27 1.40 4.80
CA GLU A 67 22.18 1.25 6.26
C GLU A 67 21.17 2.22 6.91
N ASN A 68 21.06 3.44 6.41
CA ASN A 68 20.08 4.42 6.90
C ASN A 68 18.64 3.99 6.62
N TRP A 69 18.37 3.24 5.54
CA TRP A 69 17.05 2.66 5.27
C TRP A 69 16.73 1.55 6.27
N ILE A 70 17.69 0.65 6.54
CA ILE A 70 17.55 -0.44 7.53
C ILE A 70 17.28 0.15 8.92
N ARG A 71 18.07 1.14 9.35
CA ARG A 71 17.89 1.85 10.63
C ARG A 71 16.53 2.54 10.72
N ALA A 72 16.05 3.15 9.64
CA ALA A 72 14.73 3.80 9.60
C ALA A 72 13.57 2.79 9.73
N VAL A 73 13.63 1.66 9.00
CA VAL A 73 12.62 0.58 9.09
C VAL A 73 12.64 -0.04 10.48
N LEU A 74 13.80 -0.47 11.00
CA LEU A 74 13.94 -1.03 12.36
C LEU A 74 13.39 -0.08 13.45
N THR A 75 13.65 1.22 13.33
CA THR A 75 13.09 2.24 14.23
C THR A 75 11.57 2.36 14.10
N ALA A 76 11.00 2.16 12.91
CA ALA A 76 9.57 2.24 12.67
C ALA A 76 8.80 0.99 13.07
N GLU A 77 9.40 -0.19 12.94
CA GLU A 77 8.79 -1.50 13.18
C GLU A 77 8.77 -1.90 14.67
N SER A 78 9.91 -1.87 15.36
CA SER A 78 10.00 -2.32 16.77
C SER A 78 10.50 -1.27 17.77
N ALA A 79 10.85 -0.07 17.28
CA ALA A 79 11.54 0.96 18.07
C ALA A 79 12.82 0.45 18.81
N HIS A 80 13.50 -0.56 18.24
CA HIS A 80 14.69 -1.26 18.78
C HIS A 80 14.44 -2.32 19.87
N ASP A 81 13.18 -2.71 20.11
CA ASP A 81 12.89 -3.91 20.90
C ASP A 81 13.19 -5.18 20.09
N ILE A 82 13.91 -6.11 20.72
CA ILE A 82 14.29 -7.42 20.19
C ILE A 82 13.14 -8.41 20.32
N ARG A 83 12.28 -8.28 21.34
CA ARG A 83 11.20 -9.23 21.66
C ARG A 83 9.81 -8.73 21.25
N ALA A 84 9.75 -7.70 20.41
CA ALA A 84 8.51 -7.16 19.88
C ALA A 84 7.72 -8.23 19.10
N VAL A 85 6.43 -8.36 19.42
CA VAL A 85 5.47 -9.19 18.69
C VAL A 85 4.21 -8.37 18.42
N SER A 86 3.83 -8.18 17.15
CA SER A 86 2.58 -7.46 16.81
C SER A 86 1.33 -8.29 17.10
N ALA A 87 0.16 -7.66 17.11
CA ALA A 87 -1.12 -8.34 17.22
C ALA A 87 -1.41 -9.32 16.05
N ALA A 88 -0.66 -9.21 14.94
CA ALA A 88 -0.71 -10.14 13.82
C ALA A 88 0.36 -11.25 13.88
N GLY A 89 1.22 -11.25 14.92
CA GLY A 89 2.31 -12.22 15.09
C GLY A 89 3.60 -11.88 14.36
N ALA A 90 3.79 -10.64 13.91
CA ALA A 90 5.06 -10.19 13.30
C ALA A 90 6.16 -10.10 14.38
N MET A 91 7.40 -10.50 14.06
CA MET A 91 8.42 -10.81 15.08
C MET A 91 9.69 -9.95 14.99
N GLY A 92 10.18 -9.51 16.14
CA GLY A 92 11.52 -8.96 16.34
C GLY A 92 11.76 -7.56 15.75
N LEU A 93 13.03 -7.22 15.59
CA LEU A 93 13.51 -5.87 15.25
C LEU A 93 12.95 -5.28 13.94
N MET A 94 12.67 -6.12 12.96
CA MET A 94 12.12 -5.72 11.66
C MET A 94 10.72 -6.29 11.40
N GLN A 95 10.03 -6.78 12.45
CA GLN A 95 8.66 -7.30 12.41
C GLN A 95 8.40 -8.26 11.24
N VAL A 96 9.22 -9.32 11.14
CA VAL A 96 9.09 -10.34 10.08
C VAL A 96 7.95 -11.29 10.44
N MET A 97 7.02 -11.53 9.51
CA MET A 97 5.91 -12.47 9.69
C MET A 97 6.39 -13.94 9.77
N PRO A 98 5.71 -14.85 10.49
CA PRO A 98 6.19 -16.23 10.71
C PRO A 98 6.41 -17.06 9.44
N ASP A 99 5.52 -16.93 8.44
CA ASP A 99 5.63 -17.63 7.16
C ASP A 99 6.82 -17.09 6.35
N THR A 100 6.92 -15.77 6.25
CA THR A 100 8.04 -15.05 5.62
C THR A 100 9.38 -15.38 6.28
N TRP A 101 9.43 -15.46 7.61
CA TRP A 101 10.60 -15.93 8.36
C TRP A 101 10.98 -17.36 7.98
N THR A 102 9.99 -18.25 7.84
CA THR A 102 10.21 -19.66 7.49
C THR A 102 10.76 -19.83 6.07
N GLU A 103 10.28 -19.04 5.10
CA GLU A 103 10.87 -18.99 3.76
C GLU A 103 12.30 -18.45 3.78
N LEU A 104 12.52 -17.30 4.43
CA LEU A 104 13.80 -16.58 4.39
C LEU A 104 14.91 -17.33 5.14
N ARG A 105 14.62 -17.94 6.29
CA ARG A 105 15.62 -18.71 7.05
C ARG A 105 16.10 -19.93 6.26
N ALA A 106 15.22 -20.58 5.51
CA ALA A 106 15.56 -21.69 4.63
C ALA A 106 16.38 -21.20 3.42
N ARG A 107 15.92 -20.13 2.75
CA ARG A 107 16.54 -19.55 1.55
C ARG A 107 17.94 -18.98 1.79
N TYR A 108 18.18 -18.40 2.96
CA TYR A 108 19.41 -17.67 3.29
C TYR A 108 20.28 -18.30 4.39
N SER A 109 19.86 -19.49 4.89
CA SER A 109 20.51 -20.25 5.95
C SER A 109 20.72 -19.44 7.23
N PHE A 110 19.62 -18.89 7.77
CA PHE A 110 19.60 -18.25 9.09
C PHE A 110 19.36 -19.28 10.20
N GLY A 111 19.66 -18.91 11.45
CA GLY A 111 19.29 -19.72 12.62
C GLY A 111 17.78 -19.75 12.86
N ASP A 112 17.33 -20.62 13.78
CA ASP A 112 15.90 -20.85 14.00
C ASP A 112 15.18 -19.77 14.83
N ASP A 113 15.89 -18.99 15.67
CA ASP A 113 15.27 -17.95 16.54
C ASP A 113 14.94 -16.66 15.75
N PRO A 114 13.65 -16.32 15.53
CA PRO A 114 13.25 -15.07 14.87
C PRO A 114 13.56 -13.83 15.71
N PHE A 115 13.95 -13.99 16.97
CA PHE A 115 14.36 -12.90 17.87
C PHE A 115 15.87 -12.77 18.02
N ASP A 116 16.70 -13.57 17.31
CA ASP A 116 18.13 -13.27 17.21
C ASP A 116 18.32 -11.94 16.45
N PRO A 117 18.98 -10.92 17.04
CA PRO A 117 19.12 -9.62 16.40
C PRO A 117 19.78 -9.67 15.03
N ARG A 118 20.77 -10.55 14.83
CA ARG A 118 21.47 -10.66 13.54
C ARG A 118 20.57 -11.28 12.49
N CYS A 119 19.98 -12.44 12.77
CA CYS A 119 19.15 -13.15 11.81
C CYS A 119 17.86 -12.40 11.48
N ASN A 120 17.22 -11.72 12.46
CA ASN A 120 16.04 -10.89 12.21
C ASN A 120 16.36 -9.69 11.31
N ILE A 121 17.48 -8.97 11.55
CA ILE A 121 17.93 -7.86 10.70
C ILE A 121 18.27 -8.34 9.28
N LEU A 122 18.95 -9.49 9.16
CA LEU A 122 19.25 -10.09 7.86
C LEU A 122 17.97 -10.49 7.11
N ALA A 123 16.98 -11.08 7.78
CA ALA A 123 15.72 -11.48 7.17
C ALA A 123 14.87 -10.27 6.73
N GLY A 124 14.66 -9.28 7.60
CA GLY A 124 13.93 -8.07 7.23
C GLY A 124 14.60 -7.30 6.08
N THR A 125 15.94 -7.24 6.07
CA THR A 125 16.67 -6.59 4.96
C THR A 125 16.61 -7.39 3.66
N ALA A 126 16.62 -8.73 3.72
CA ALA A 126 16.38 -9.58 2.55
C ALA A 126 14.98 -9.34 1.97
N TYR A 127 13.97 -9.26 2.84
CA TYR A 127 12.58 -9.02 2.42
C TYR A 127 12.38 -7.62 1.82
N LEU A 128 13.03 -6.58 2.37
CA LEU A 128 13.09 -5.24 1.74
C LEU A 128 13.69 -5.31 0.33
N ARG A 129 14.77 -6.07 0.12
CA ARG A 129 15.39 -6.27 -1.19
C ARG A 129 14.44 -6.95 -2.17
N GLU A 130 13.79 -8.04 -1.76
CA GLU A 130 12.82 -8.77 -2.59
C GLU A 130 11.61 -7.89 -2.96
N MET A 131 11.08 -7.08 -2.04
CA MET A 131 10.01 -6.12 -2.36
C MET A 131 10.48 -5.00 -3.29
N LEU A 132 11.74 -4.56 -3.19
CA LEU A 132 12.29 -3.52 -4.06
C LEU A 132 12.62 -4.04 -5.46
N ASP A 133 13.10 -5.28 -5.59
CA ASP A 133 13.26 -5.94 -6.89
C ASP A 133 11.90 -6.21 -7.56
N ARG A 134 10.89 -6.59 -6.78
CA ARG A 134 9.55 -6.90 -7.30
C ARG A 134 8.76 -5.68 -7.75
N TYR A 135 8.84 -4.55 -7.03
CA TYR A 135 7.99 -3.37 -7.27
C TYR A 135 8.76 -2.11 -7.73
N GLY A 136 10.08 -2.18 -7.84
CA GLY A 136 10.93 -1.20 -8.53
C GLY A 136 11.08 0.19 -7.89
N ASN A 137 10.30 0.54 -6.87
CA ASN A 137 10.34 1.84 -6.19
C ASN A 137 10.10 1.74 -4.67
N VAL A 138 10.55 2.75 -3.94
CA VAL A 138 10.55 2.80 -2.47
C VAL A 138 9.13 2.82 -1.87
N GLY A 139 8.21 3.61 -2.42
CA GLY A 139 6.84 3.70 -1.90
C GLY A 139 6.11 2.36 -2.00
N ALA A 140 6.23 1.69 -3.14
CA ALA A 140 5.69 0.35 -3.36
C ALA A 140 6.39 -0.74 -2.54
N MET A 141 7.72 -0.68 -2.41
CA MET A 141 8.50 -1.58 -1.54
C MET A 141 8.00 -1.51 -0.09
N LEU A 142 7.87 -0.31 0.47
CA LEU A 142 7.39 -0.08 1.84
C LEU A 142 5.94 -0.56 2.02
N ALA A 143 5.08 -0.31 1.03
CA ALA A 143 3.69 -0.74 1.08
C ALA A 143 3.56 -2.27 1.05
N ALA A 144 4.28 -2.96 0.15
CA ALA A 144 4.27 -4.41 0.06
C ALA A 144 4.96 -5.10 1.25
N TYR A 145 5.99 -4.47 1.84
CA TYR A 145 6.63 -4.96 3.06
C TYR A 145 5.65 -5.00 4.24
N ASN A 146 5.00 -3.88 4.54
CA ASN A 146 4.11 -3.74 5.69
C ASN A 146 2.72 -4.37 5.46
N ALA A 147 2.14 -4.24 4.26
CA ALA A 147 0.81 -4.78 3.96
C ALA A 147 0.80 -6.24 3.48
N GLY A 148 1.97 -6.78 3.13
CA GLY A 148 2.13 -8.05 2.41
C GLY A 148 1.96 -7.89 0.89
N PRO A 149 2.79 -8.55 0.05
CA PRO A 149 2.80 -8.34 -1.39
C PRO A 149 1.45 -8.64 -2.05
N GLY A 150 0.77 -9.73 -1.69
CA GLY A 150 -0.55 -10.07 -2.25
C GLY A 150 -1.60 -8.97 -2.04
N ARG A 151 -1.60 -8.30 -0.88
CA ARG A 151 -2.50 -7.16 -0.61
C ARG A 151 -2.11 -5.92 -1.42
N TYR A 152 -0.82 -5.74 -1.70
CA TYR A 152 -0.35 -4.67 -2.58
C TYR A 152 -0.67 -4.97 -4.06
N ASP A 153 -0.58 -6.24 -4.50
CA ASP A 153 -1.03 -6.69 -5.82
C ASP A 153 -2.54 -6.45 -6.01
N GLU A 154 -3.37 -6.74 -4.99
CA GLU A 154 -4.81 -6.42 -4.97
C GLU A 154 -5.08 -4.90 -5.03
N TYR A 155 -4.27 -4.08 -4.36
CA TYR A 155 -4.37 -2.62 -4.43
C TYR A 155 -4.03 -2.08 -5.82
N LEU A 156 -3.04 -2.67 -6.52
CA LEU A 156 -2.71 -2.33 -7.90
C LEU A 156 -3.81 -2.77 -8.87
N THR A 157 -4.24 -4.03 -8.79
CA THR A 157 -5.13 -4.67 -9.78
C THR A 157 -6.62 -4.42 -9.54
N ALA A 158 -7.13 -4.72 -8.34
CA ALA A 158 -8.54 -4.62 -7.98
C ALA A 158 -8.91 -3.28 -7.33
N GLY A 159 -7.92 -2.48 -6.91
CA GLY A 159 -8.15 -1.20 -6.24
C GLY A 159 -8.63 -1.31 -4.79
N ARG A 160 -8.42 -2.46 -4.14
CA ARG A 160 -8.63 -2.61 -2.70
C ARG A 160 -7.79 -1.56 -1.94
N PRO A 161 -8.36 -0.72 -1.06
CA PRO A 161 -7.58 0.27 -0.33
C PRO A 161 -6.60 -0.40 0.64
N LEU A 162 -5.39 0.16 0.75
CA LEU A 162 -4.40 -0.27 1.75
C LEU A 162 -4.83 0.16 3.17
N PRO A 163 -4.43 -0.57 4.22
CA PRO A 163 -4.68 -0.15 5.61
C PRO A 163 -4.17 1.27 5.89
N ALA A 164 -4.90 2.02 6.72
CA ALA A 164 -4.48 3.37 7.11
C ALA A 164 -3.10 3.38 7.82
N GLU A 165 -2.79 2.31 8.55
CA GLU A 165 -1.48 2.06 9.15
C GLU A 165 -0.38 1.95 8.08
N THR A 166 -0.57 1.14 7.03
CA THR A 166 0.35 1.06 5.89
C THR A 166 0.53 2.41 5.21
N GLN A 167 -0.56 3.15 4.98
CA GLN A 167 -0.47 4.49 4.36
C GLN A 167 0.37 5.45 5.21
N ALA A 168 0.18 5.45 6.54
CA ALA A 168 0.99 6.25 7.47
C ALA A 168 2.46 5.77 7.54
N PHE A 169 2.70 4.47 7.52
CA PHE A 169 4.03 3.86 7.48
C PHE A 169 4.82 4.29 6.24
N VAL A 170 4.21 4.21 5.06
CA VAL A 170 4.85 4.67 3.81
C VAL A 170 5.06 6.18 3.81
N ALA A 171 4.06 6.98 4.22
CA ALA A 171 4.18 8.44 4.29
C ALA A 171 5.30 8.90 5.25
N LYS A 172 5.51 8.17 6.35
CA LYS A 172 6.61 8.38 7.30
C LYS A 172 7.97 8.01 6.68
N LEU A 173 8.08 6.83 6.06
CA LEU A 173 9.37 6.27 5.64
C LEU A 173 9.84 6.72 4.26
N ALA A 174 8.97 6.90 3.27
CA ALA A 174 9.36 7.33 1.92
C ALA A 174 10.19 8.64 1.97
N ARG A 175 9.75 9.60 2.78
CA ARG A 175 10.44 10.87 3.06
C ARG A 175 11.83 10.73 3.70
N ILE A 176 12.09 9.63 4.42
CA ILE A 176 13.38 9.35 5.09
C ILE A 176 14.30 8.56 4.16
N LEU A 177 13.74 7.69 3.32
CA LEU A 177 14.48 6.85 2.38
C LEU A 177 14.84 7.59 1.08
N GLY A 178 14.23 8.74 0.80
CA GLY A 178 14.39 9.48 -0.46
C GLY A 178 13.55 8.91 -1.60
N GLY A 179 12.40 8.33 -1.26
CA GLY A 179 11.43 7.82 -2.21
C GLY A 179 10.21 8.73 -2.33
N GLU A 180 9.59 8.71 -3.51
CA GLU A 180 8.26 9.29 -3.70
C GLU A 180 7.21 8.63 -2.80
N PRO A 181 6.13 9.35 -2.44
CA PRO A 181 4.94 8.75 -1.84
C PRO A 181 4.39 7.59 -2.69
N LEU A 182 3.48 6.79 -2.13
CA LEU A 182 2.62 5.95 -2.97
C LEU A 182 1.96 6.83 -4.03
N PRO A 183 1.86 6.37 -5.30
CA PRO A 183 1.20 7.15 -6.34
C PRO A 183 -0.22 7.44 -5.87
N GLU A 184 -0.51 8.74 -5.70
CA GLU A 184 -1.85 9.19 -5.40
C GLU A 184 -2.75 8.65 -6.52
N ARG A 185 -3.61 7.67 -6.19
CA ARG A 185 -4.50 7.06 -7.17
C ARG A 185 -5.27 8.21 -7.77
N ILE A 186 -5.05 8.48 -9.07
CA ILE A 186 -5.85 9.42 -9.83
C ILE A 186 -7.28 8.99 -9.58
N SER A 187 -7.96 9.77 -8.75
CA SER A 187 -9.32 9.48 -8.33
C SER A 187 -10.23 10.00 -9.42
N THR A 188 -10.02 9.44 -10.62
CA THR A 188 -11.02 9.35 -11.66
C THR A 188 -12.28 8.91 -10.94
N PRO A 189 -13.31 9.77 -10.86
CA PRO A 189 -14.58 9.34 -10.30
C PRO A 189 -15.00 8.08 -11.07
N PRO A 190 -15.75 7.13 -10.45
CA PRO A 190 -16.42 6.12 -11.25
C PRO A 190 -17.12 6.86 -12.40
N PRO A 191 -16.86 6.49 -13.68
CA PRO A 191 -17.36 7.27 -14.80
C PRO A 191 -18.85 7.42 -14.58
N ARG A 192 -19.32 8.68 -14.50
CA ARG A 192 -20.74 8.96 -14.23
C ARG A 192 -21.52 8.07 -15.18
N PRO A 193 -22.39 7.16 -14.68
CA PRO A 193 -23.02 6.16 -15.53
C PRO A 193 -23.72 6.93 -16.63
N THR A 194 -23.21 6.80 -17.86
CA THR A 194 -23.51 7.74 -18.94
C THR A 194 -25.02 7.74 -19.11
N ASP A 195 -25.70 8.86 -18.83
CA ASP A 195 -27.09 8.96 -19.25
C ASP A 195 -27.04 8.74 -20.77
N TRP A 196 -27.81 7.78 -21.26
CA TRP A 196 -27.84 7.43 -22.67
C TRP A 196 -28.29 8.62 -23.54
N ARG A 197 -28.83 9.67 -22.92
CA ARG A 197 -29.09 11.00 -23.49
C ARG A 197 -27.87 11.89 -23.69
N GLU A 198 -26.79 11.68 -22.94
CA GLU A 198 -25.50 12.40 -23.08
C GLU A 198 -24.52 11.67 -24.03
N ALA A 199 -24.84 10.43 -24.42
CA ALA A 199 -24.05 9.70 -25.42
C ALA A 199 -24.21 10.34 -26.81
N PRO A 200 -23.11 10.60 -27.56
CA PRO A 200 -23.21 11.10 -28.93
C PRO A 200 -23.85 10.05 -29.82
N LEU A 201 -24.97 10.39 -30.48
CA LEU A 201 -25.74 9.49 -31.35
C LEU A 201 -24.97 8.94 -32.56
N PHE A 202 -23.77 9.45 -32.84
CA PHE A 202 -22.90 8.99 -33.92
C PHE A 202 -21.46 8.83 -33.43
N VAL A 203 -20.92 7.62 -33.57
CA VAL A 203 -19.48 7.37 -33.43
C VAL A 203 -18.78 7.96 -34.65
N VAL A 204 -18.04 9.04 -34.47
CA VAL A 204 -17.19 9.62 -35.51
C VAL A 204 -15.90 8.82 -35.60
N PRO A 205 -15.59 8.12 -36.71
CA PRO A 205 -14.30 7.45 -36.86
C PRO A 205 -13.16 8.48 -36.88
N PRO A 206 -11.96 8.16 -36.37
CA PRO A 206 -10.81 9.06 -36.45
C PRO A 206 -10.51 9.35 -37.93
N ARG A 207 -10.58 10.63 -38.32
CA ARG A 207 -10.23 11.07 -39.67
C ARG A 207 -8.74 10.83 -39.90
N GLY A 208 -8.41 9.81 -40.69
CA GLY A 208 -7.08 9.65 -41.25
C GLY A 208 -6.71 10.88 -42.09
N ASN A 209 -5.47 11.35 -41.96
CA ASN A 209 -5.01 12.56 -42.65
C ASN A 209 -4.92 12.33 -44.17
N SER A 210 -5.83 12.94 -44.94
CA SER A 210 -5.75 13.02 -46.39
C SER A 210 -5.10 14.33 -46.85
N PRO A 211 -4.01 14.29 -47.64
CA PRO A 211 -3.51 15.42 -48.39
C PRO A 211 -3.63 15.19 -49.92
N ALA A 212 -4.80 15.48 -50.48
CA ALA A 212 -4.99 15.62 -51.93
C ALA A 212 -6.04 16.72 -52.18
N ARG A 213 -5.84 17.56 -53.20
CA ARG A 213 -6.55 18.83 -53.37
C ARG A 213 -7.07 19.05 -54.79
N ALA A 214 -8.35 19.41 -54.87
CA ALA A 214 -9.07 20.07 -55.96
C ALA A 214 -9.14 19.39 -57.34
N LEU A 215 -10.37 19.11 -57.77
CA LEU A 215 -10.95 19.83 -58.91
C LEU A 215 -12.45 20.07 -58.68
N LEU A 216 -13.03 21.07 -59.34
CA LEU A 216 -14.49 21.35 -59.35
C LEU A 216 -15.04 21.13 -60.80
N PRO A 217 -16.22 21.61 -61.23
CA PRO A 217 -17.31 20.69 -61.56
C PRO A 217 -17.76 20.71 -63.03
N GLY A 218 -18.46 19.65 -63.44
CA GLY A 218 -19.19 19.59 -64.72
C GLY A 218 -20.39 18.64 -64.57
N GLY A 219 -21.53 18.98 -65.18
CA GLY A 219 -22.80 18.23 -65.03
C GLY A 219 -23.41 17.79 -66.36
N GLN A 220 -24.74 17.57 -66.36
CA GLN A 220 -25.58 16.92 -67.40
C GLN A 220 -25.53 15.37 -67.33
N SER A 221 -26.61 14.62 -67.58
CA SER A 221 -28.03 14.99 -67.74
C SER A 221 -28.97 13.86 -67.26
N ALA A 222 -30.28 14.10 -67.33
CA ALA A 222 -31.36 13.26 -66.79
C ALA A 222 -31.62 11.93 -67.52
N SER A 223 -32.17 10.94 -66.79
CA SER A 223 -33.32 10.13 -67.22
C SER A 223 -33.91 9.27 -66.09
N GLU A 224 -35.12 9.61 -65.64
CA GLU A 224 -36.16 8.66 -65.14
C GLU A 224 -36.96 8.13 -66.37
N PRO A 225 -37.82 7.06 -66.31
CA PRO A 225 -38.79 6.82 -65.24
C PRO A 225 -39.26 5.35 -64.92
N THR A 226 -39.99 5.23 -63.79
CA THR A 226 -41.13 4.34 -63.44
C THR A 226 -41.39 2.97 -64.11
N ALA A 227 -41.41 1.91 -63.29
CA ALA A 227 -42.49 0.89 -63.11
C ALA A 227 -42.08 -0.05 -61.94
N ASP A 228 -42.84 -0.42 -60.90
CA ASP A 228 -44.28 -0.66 -60.63
C ASP A 228 -44.68 -2.16 -60.64
N SER A 229 -45.78 -2.50 -59.94
CA SER A 229 -46.38 -3.82 -59.65
C SER A 229 -45.75 -4.69 -58.53
N ALA A 230 -46.59 -5.50 -57.87
CA ALA A 230 -46.29 -6.15 -56.59
C ALA A 230 -47.12 -7.43 -56.31
N HIS A 231 -46.71 -8.21 -55.28
CA HIS A 231 -47.49 -9.22 -54.54
C HIS A 231 -47.88 -10.52 -55.29
N PRO A 232 -48.32 -11.62 -54.61
CA PRO A 232 -48.21 -11.96 -53.17
C PRO A 232 -47.81 -13.44 -52.85
N ASP A 233 -47.70 -13.70 -51.55
CA ASP A 233 -48.00 -14.96 -50.81
C ASP A 233 -47.07 -16.20 -50.93
N GLY A 234 -47.11 -17.04 -49.88
CA GLY A 234 -46.29 -18.26 -49.73
C GLY A 234 -46.01 -18.64 -48.27
N SER A 235 -47.04 -19.08 -47.53
CA SER A 235 -46.91 -19.46 -46.12
C SER A 235 -46.28 -20.84 -45.88
N ASN A 236 -45.41 -20.99 -44.86
CA ASN A 236 -45.30 -22.22 -44.05
C ASN A 236 -44.42 -22.12 -42.79
N THR A 237 -45.03 -22.39 -41.63
CA THR A 237 -44.43 -22.90 -40.38
C THR A 237 -45.55 -23.66 -39.63
N PRO A 238 -45.32 -24.50 -38.59
CA PRO A 238 -44.04 -24.87 -37.97
C PRO A 238 -43.84 -26.40 -37.83
N ARG A 239 -42.66 -26.82 -37.34
CA ARG A 239 -42.57 -27.92 -36.35
C ARG A 239 -41.34 -27.73 -35.47
N ALA A 240 -41.48 -28.03 -34.18
CA ALA A 240 -40.39 -28.09 -33.22
C ALA A 240 -40.33 -29.50 -32.63
N GLU A 241 -39.14 -30.11 -32.63
CA GLU A 241 -38.85 -31.32 -31.87
C GLU A 241 -37.48 -31.15 -31.20
N GLY A 242 -37.45 -31.25 -29.87
CA GLY A 242 -36.22 -31.16 -29.07
C GLY A 242 -35.82 -32.54 -28.58
N MET A 243 -34.51 -32.83 -28.57
CA MET A 243 -33.99 -34.11 -28.07
C MET A 243 -32.70 -33.92 -27.26
N PHE A 244 -32.86 -33.50 -26.00
CA PHE A 244 -31.82 -33.67 -24.99
C PHE A 244 -31.85 -35.12 -24.49
N VAL A 245 -30.70 -35.80 -24.53
CA VAL A 245 -30.50 -37.10 -23.88
C VAL A 245 -29.28 -37.01 -22.96
N ALA A 246 -29.51 -37.11 -21.65
CA ALA A 246 -28.47 -37.31 -20.65
C ALA A 246 -28.55 -38.75 -20.13
N ARG A 247 -27.42 -39.46 -20.09
CA ARG A 247 -27.26 -40.77 -19.44
C ARG A 247 -25.79 -40.96 -18.99
N PRO A 248 -25.51 -41.90 -18.05
CA PRO A 248 -24.88 -41.46 -16.81
C PRO A 248 -23.52 -42.12 -16.52
N ALA A 249 -22.89 -41.70 -15.43
CA ALA A 249 -21.79 -42.43 -14.83
C ALA A 249 -22.26 -43.81 -14.30
N GLN A 250 -21.44 -44.84 -14.51
CA GLN A 250 -21.47 -46.07 -13.72
C GLN A 250 -20.04 -46.50 -13.39
N GLU A 251 -19.89 -46.96 -12.16
CA GLU A 251 -18.69 -47.42 -11.47
C GLU A 251 -18.81 -48.93 -11.26
N LEU A 252 -17.74 -49.72 -11.48
CA LEU A 252 -17.46 -50.97 -10.74
C LEU A 252 -16.20 -51.71 -11.23
N ALA A 253 -15.40 -52.18 -10.25
CA ALA A 253 -14.43 -53.30 -10.29
C ALA A 253 -13.26 -53.23 -11.32
N ARG A 254 -12.01 -53.51 -10.93
CA ARG A 254 -11.53 -54.38 -9.84
C ARG A 254 -10.43 -53.74 -8.99
#